data_AF-A0A0F9D616-F1
#
_entry.id   AF-A0A0F9D616-F1
#
_cell.length_a   1.000
_cell.length_b   1.000
_cell.length_c   1.000
_cell.angle_alpha   90.00
_cell.angle_beta   90.00
_cell.angle_gamma   90.00
#
_symmetry.space_group_name_H-M   'P 1'
#
loop_
_entity.id
_entity.type
_entity.pdbx_description
1 polymer ?
#
loop_
_entity_poly.entity_id
_entity_poly.type
_entity_poly.pdbx_seq_one_letter_code
_entity_poly.pdbx_strand_id
1 'polypeptide(L)'
;MDSIDLYKNRDRQNFIYNIMDKFNIKDQLQLENDLNQIIEVIEKQKEKKEKEKKRVKPELTEYQKDIGLRFLKNPNLVDEIEEDYTKLGYVREKKNKILLYLIMTSRLMDNPLHSILISRSGAGKSLLVDVTEELCPSEDLVSISDLSA
;
A
#
# COMPACT_ATOMS: atom_id res chain seq x y z
N MET A 1 5.23 -28.97 6.04
CA MET A 1 5.38 -27.63 6.66
C MET A 1 3.96 -27.15 6.92
N ASP A 2 3.41 -27.42 8.10
CA ASP A 2 2.09 -26.95 8.46
C ASP A 2 2.15 -25.44 8.69
N SER A 3 1.45 -24.69 7.85
CA SER A 3 1.27 -23.24 8.01
C SER A 3 -0.08 -23.02 8.68
N ILE A 4 -0.10 -22.19 9.72
CA ILE A 4 -1.34 -21.81 10.40
C ILE A 4 -1.63 -20.36 10.00
N ASP A 5 -2.78 -20.12 9.38
CA ASP A 5 -3.25 -18.78 9.10
C ASP A 5 -4.09 -18.26 10.27
N LEU A 6 -3.51 -17.36 11.07
CA LEU A 6 -4.17 -16.80 12.26
C LEU A 6 -5.38 -15.92 11.92
N TYR A 7 -5.54 -15.47 10.67
CA TYR A 7 -6.70 -14.69 10.25
C TYR A 7 -7.90 -15.59 9.90
N LYS A 8 -7.66 -16.85 9.54
CA LYS A 8 -8.73 -17.81 9.24
C LYS A 8 -9.27 -18.46 10.49
N ASN A 9 -10.58 -18.30 10.71
CA ASN A 9 -11.26 -18.90 11.86
C ASN A 9 -11.10 -20.43 11.92
N ARG A 10 -11.19 -21.10 10.78
CA ARG A 10 -11.04 -22.56 10.69
C ARG A 10 -9.66 -23.01 11.20
N ASP A 11 -8.61 -22.30 10.81
CA ASP A 11 -7.24 -22.67 11.15
C ASP A 11 -6.96 -22.40 12.64
N ARG A 12 -7.50 -21.30 13.19
CA ARG A 12 -7.49 -21.03 14.64
C ARG A 12 -8.19 -22.13 15.44
N GLN A 13 -9.40 -22.51 15.04
CA GLN A 13 -10.17 -23.55 15.75
C GLN A 13 -9.44 -24.90 15.71
N ASN A 14 -8.92 -25.31 14.54
CA ASN A 14 -8.12 -26.53 14.41
C ASN A 14 -6.89 -26.51 15.34
N PHE A 15 -6.19 -25.38 15.40
CA PHE A 15 -5.04 -25.22 16.29
C PHE A 15 -5.41 -25.36 17.77
N ILE A 16 -6.53 -24.76 18.18
CA ILE A 16 -7.02 -24.82 19.55
C ILE A 16 -7.43 -26.25 19.92
N TYR A 17 -8.15 -26.96 19.05
CA TYR A 17 -8.49 -28.36 19.30
C TYR A 17 -7.25 -29.25 19.45
N ASN A 18 -6.22 -29.03 18.63
CA ASN A 18 -4.96 -29.77 18.74
C ASN A 18 -4.25 -29.50 20.08
N ILE A 19 -4.31 -28.26 20.60
CA ILE A 19 -3.74 -27.92 21.91
C ILE A 19 -4.56 -28.53 23.04
N MET A 20 -5.89 -28.46 22.97
CA MET A 20 -6.80 -29.05 23.95
C MET A 20 -6.54 -30.54 24.12
N ASP A 21 -6.43 -31.28 23.01
CA ASP A 21 -6.13 -32.71 23.03
C ASP A 21 -4.74 -33.00 23.59
N LYS A 22 -3.71 -32.30 23.08
CA LYS A 22 -2.31 -32.54 23.46
C LYS A 22 -2.00 -32.23 24.92
N PHE A 23 -2.66 -31.23 25.50
CA PHE A 23 -2.44 -30.81 26.89
C PHE A 23 -3.59 -31.19 27.84
N ASN A 24 -4.59 -31.93 27.35
CA ASN A 24 -5.79 -32.32 28.08
C ASN A 24 -6.50 -31.13 28.76
N ILE A 25 -6.55 -29.99 28.06
CA ILE A 25 -7.22 -28.76 28.49
C ILE A 25 -8.67 -28.81 28.04
N LYS A 26 -9.60 -28.56 28.97
CA LYS A 26 -11.05 -28.56 28.69
C LYS A 26 -11.65 -27.17 28.50
N ASP A 27 -10.93 -26.13 28.89
CA ASP A 27 -11.37 -24.75 28.77
C ASP A 27 -10.97 -24.18 27.40
N GLN A 28 -11.85 -24.39 26.42
CA GLN A 28 -11.68 -23.84 25.08
C GLN A 28 -11.68 -22.31 25.08
N LEU A 29 -12.53 -21.69 25.91
CA LEU A 29 -12.71 -20.25 25.93
C LEU A 29 -11.43 -19.55 26.41
N GLN A 30 -10.73 -20.13 27.38
CA GLN A 30 -9.44 -19.63 27.84
C GLN A 30 -8.40 -19.63 26.71
N LEU A 31 -8.29 -20.72 25.95
CA LEU A 31 -7.38 -20.81 24.80
C LEU A 31 -7.79 -19.85 23.66
N GLU A 32 -9.10 -19.68 23.45
CA GLU A 32 -9.81 -18.54 22.84
C GLU A 32 -9.07 -17.21 23.06
N ASN A 33 -9.09 -16.80 24.32
CA ASN A 33 -8.59 -15.52 24.78
C ASN A 33 -7.07 -15.42 24.71
N ASP A 34 -6.36 -16.48 25.07
CA ASP A 34 -4.89 -16.51 25.02
C ASP A 34 -4.39 -16.35 23.58
N LEU A 35 -5.03 -17.01 22.61
CA LEU A 35 -4.70 -16.87 21.20
C LEU A 35 -4.96 -15.44 20.70
N ASN A 36 -6.08 -14.83 21.10
CA ASN A 36 -6.38 -13.44 20.76
C ASN A 36 -5.34 -12.47 21.34
N GLN A 37 -4.90 -12.66 22.59
CA GLN A 37 -3.83 -11.85 23.18
C GLN A 37 -2.52 -11.96 22.39
N ILE A 38 -2.16 -13.17 21.94
CA ILE A 38 -0.98 -13.37 21.10
C ILE A 38 -1.13 -12.64 19.76
N ILE A 39 -2.31 -12.71 19.13
CA ILE A 39 -2.60 -11.99 17.88
C ILE A 39 -2.42 -10.48 18.08
N GLU A 40 -2.98 -9.90 19.15
CA GLU A 40 -2.80 -8.47 19.43
C GLU A 40 -1.33 -8.06 19.58
N VAL A 41 -0.51 -8.89 20.24
CA VAL A 41 0.92 -8.62 20.40
C VAL A 41 1.64 -8.69 19.05
N ILE A 42 1.30 -9.67 18.21
CA ILE A 42 1.85 -9.81 16.86
C ILE A 42 1.47 -8.60 16.01
N GLU A 43 0.22 -8.15 16.06
CA GLU A 43 -0.26 -6.97 15.33
C GLU A 43 0.45 -5.70 15.78
N LYS A 44 0.56 -5.46 17.08
CA LYS A 44 1.33 -4.33 17.63
C LYS A 44 2.79 -4.36 17.18
N GLN A 45 3.41 -5.53 17.11
CA GLN A 45 4.77 -5.65 16.60
C GLN A 45 4.86 -5.42 15.09
N LYS A 46 3.88 -5.87 14.30
CA LYS A 46 3.80 -5.56 12.87
C LYS A 46 3.68 -4.06 12.65
N GLU A 47 2.76 -3.39 13.34
CA GLU A 47 2.62 -1.93 13.26
C GLU A 47 3.92 -1.21 13.67
N LYS A 48 4.58 -1.66 14.73
CA LYS A 48 5.85 -1.08 15.17
C LYS A 48 6.94 -1.27 14.12
N LYS A 49 7.05 -2.46 13.52
CA LYS A 49 7.98 -2.74 12.42
C LYS A 49 7.64 -1.96 11.17
N GLU A 50 6.38 -1.72 10.84
CA GLU A 50 5.98 -0.85 9.74
C GLU A 50 6.31 0.61 10.02
N LYS A 51 6.13 1.08 11.26
CA LYS A 51 6.54 2.40 11.72
C LYS A 51 8.07 2.57 11.72
N GLU A 52 8.84 1.54 12.07
CA GLU A 52 10.32 1.52 12.02
C GLU A 52 10.84 1.34 10.59
N LYS A 53 10.12 0.61 9.73
CA LYS A 53 10.33 0.54 8.28
C LYS A 53 9.89 1.82 7.56
N LYS A 54 9.52 2.90 8.25
CA LYS A 54 9.31 4.20 7.61
C LYS A 54 10.61 4.64 6.93
N ARG A 55 10.71 4.23 5.67
CA ARG A 55 11.25 4.89 4.50
C ARG A 55 12.53 5.65 4.83
N VAL A 56 13.67 4.96 4.69
CA VAL A 56 14.97 5.63 4.57
C VAL A 56 14.81 6.63 3.43
N LYS A 57 14.61 7.90 3.77
CA LYS A 57 14.50 8.94 2.77
C LYS A 57 15.83 8.97 2.03
N PRO A 58 15.85 8.78 0.70
CA PRO A 58 17.09 8.82 -0.03
C PRO A 58 17.76 10.18 0.21
N GLU A 59 19.03 10.17 0.64
CA GLU A 59 19.80 11.40 0.74
C GLU A 59 20.12 11.90 -0.66
N LEU A 60 19.44 12.96 -1.07
CA LEU A 60 19.66 13.59 -2.37
C LEU A 60 20.95 14.43 -2.34
N THR A 61 21.81 14.19 -3.33
CA THR A 61 22.97 15.04 -3.63
C THR A 61 22.51 16.44 -4.06
N GLU A 62 23.38 17.45 -3.97
CA GLU A 62 23.07 18.81 -4.45
C GLU A 62 22.69 18.82 -5.94
N TYR A 63 23.36 17.99 -6.75
CA TYR A 63 23.06 17.85 -8.18
C TYR A 63 21.63 17.30 -8.41
N GLN A 64 21.21 16.27 -7.68
CA GLN A 64 19.86 15.73 -7.79
C GLN A 64 18.80 16.76 -7.33
N LYS A 65 19.10 17.53 -6.28
CA LYS A 65 18.22 18.61 -5.82
C LYS A 65 18.08 19.70 -6.88
N ASP A 66 19.17 20.09 -7.54
CA ASP A 66 19.14 21.08 -8.61
C ASP A 66 18.30 20.62 -9.81
N ILE A 67 18.42 19.35 -10.22
CA ILE A 67 17.57 18.77 -11.27
C ILE A 67 16.09 18.88 -10.87
N GLY A 68 15.75 18.44 -9.66
CA GLY A 68 14.37 18.50 -9.15
C GLY A 68 13.85 19.93 -9.08
N LEU A 69 14.66 20.89 -8.61
CA LEU A 69 14.28 22.30 -8.55
C LEU A 69 14.07 22.93 -9.92
N ARG A 70 14.89 22.56 -10.93
CA ARG A 70 14.69 23.01 -12.31
C ARG A 70 13.37 22.50 -12.88
N PHE A 71 13.07 21.22 -12.66
CA PHE A 71 11.79 20.63 -13.04
C PHE A 71 10.61 21.35 -12.36
N LEU A 72 10.66 21.53 -11.03
CA LEU A 72 9.59 22.17 -10.26
C LEU A 72 9.35 23.65 -10.62
N LYS A 73 10.34 24.34 -11.19
CA LYS A 73 10.24 25.74 -11.63
C LYS A 73 9.81 25.88 -13.09
N ASN A 74 9.61 24.79 -13.82
CA ASN A 74 9.25 24.82 -15.22
C ASN A 74 7.81 25.35 -15.39
N PRO A 75 7.57 26.41 -16.20
CA PRO A 75 6.22 26.88 -16.49
C PRO A 75 5.34 25.84 -17.20
N ASN A 76 5.95 24.89 -17.92
CA ASN A 76 5.27 23.82 -18.64
C ASN A 76 5.26 22.49 -17.85
N LEU A 77 5.44 22.53 -16.52
CA LEU A 77 5.50 21.36 -15.66
C LEU A 77 4.37 20.36 -15.89
N VAL A 78 3.14 20.86 -16.06
CA VAL A 78 1.95 20.02 -16.29
C VAL A 78 2.04 19.28 -17.62
N ASP A 79 2.62 19.89 -18.65
CA ASP A 79 2.79 19.26 -19.96
C ASP A 79 3.90 18.19 -19.91
N GLU A 80 5.00 18.43 -19.18
CA GLU A 80 6.03 17.41 -18.98
C GLU A 80 5.50 16.18 -18.23
N ILE A 81 4.72 16.39 -17.16
CA ILE A 81 4.05 15.27 -16.46
C ILE A 81 3.14 14.51 -17.42
N GLU A 82 2.37 15.21 -18.27
CA GLU A 82 1.48 14.57 -19.22
C GLU A 82 2.23 13.75 -20.29
N GLU A 83 3.41 14.23 -20.69
CA GLU A 83 4.33 13.55 -21.59
C GLU A 83 4.93 12.31 -20.92
N ASP A 84 5.27 12.35 -19.63
CA ASP A 84 5.78 11.21 -18.88
C ASP A 84 4.74 10.07 -18.84
N TYR A 85 3.47 10.37 -18.57
CA TYR A 85 2.38 9.37 -18.71
C TYR A 85 2.33 8.76 -20.11
N THR A 86 2.58 9.57 -21.15
CA THR A 86 2.55 9.11 -22.54
C THR A 86 3.74 8.20 -22.84
N LYS A 87 4.94 8.52 -22.32
CA LYS A 87 6.15 7.67 -22.42
C LYS A 87 5.97 6.34 -21.70
N LEU A 88 5.24 6.34 -20.58
CA LEU A 88 4.86 5.13 -19.83
C LEU A 88 3.70 4.35 -20.47
N GLY A 89 3.22 4.78 -21.65
CA GLY A 89 2.26 4.03 -22.45
C GLY A 89 0.79 4.39 -22.20
N TYR A 90 0.48 5.35 -21.32
CA TYR A 90 -0.87 5.87 -21.16
C TYR A 90 -1.10 7.11 -22.02
N VAL A 91 -1.80 6.93 -23.14
CA VAL A 91 -2.04 8.00 -24.12
C VAL A 91 -3.46 8.57 -23.96
N ARG A 92 -3.65 9.85 -24.26
CA ARG A 92 -4.94 10.60 -24.17
C ARG A 92 -5.36 10.89 -22.72
N GLU A 93 -6.60 11.35 -22.52
CA GLU A 93 -7.18 11.56 -21.18
C GLU A 93 -6.36 12.50 -20.26
N LYS A 94 -5.81 13.59 -20.82
CA LYS A 94 -4.99 14.59 -20.09
C LYS A 94 -5.58 14.98 -18.73
N LYS A 95 -6.89 15.23 -18.66
CA LYS A 95 -7.54 15.60 -17.40
C LYS A 95 -7.42 14.51 -16.32
N ASN A 96 -7.61 13.24 -16.69
CA ASN A 96 -7.57 12.14 -15.73
C ASN A 96 -6.13 11.84 -15.27
N LYS A 97 -5.15 11.92 -16.19
CA LYS A 97 -3.72 11.81 -15.86
C LYS A 97 -3.33 12.83 -14.78
N ILE A 98 -3.58 14.11 -15.04
CA ILE A 98 -3.21 15.19 -14.13
C ILE A 98 -4.00 15.11 -12.82
N LEU A 99 -5.30 14.79 -12.88
CA LEU A 99 -6.11 14.62 -11.68
C LEU A 99 -5.54 13.52 -10.78
N LEU A 100 -5.23 12.35 -11.34
CA LEU A 100 -4.71 11.23 -10.55
C LEU A 100 -3.31 11.50 -10.01
N TYR A 101 -2.45 12.17 -10.79
CA TYR A 101 -1.14 12.63 -10.32
C TYR A 101 -1.25 13.60 -9.12
N LEU A 102 -2.21 14.53 -9.14
CA LEU A 102 -2.46 15.45 -8.02
C LEU A 102 -2.97 14.71 -6.79
N ILE A 103 -3.88 13.74 -6.98
CA ILE A 103 -4.36 12.88 -5.90
C ILE A 103 -3.19 12.09 -5.29
N MET A 104 -2.34 11.48 -6.10
CA MET A 104 -1.13 10.78 -5.65
C MET A 104 -0.18 11.71 -4.87
N THR A 105 0.01 12.94 -5.35
CA THR A 105 0.91 13.92 -4.74
C THR A 105 0.35 14.51 -3.44
N SER A 106 -0.97 14.54 -3.28
CA SER A 106 -1.63 14.99 -2.04
C SER A 106 -1.22 14.18 -0.79
N ARG A 107 -0.58 13.01 -0.96
CA ARG A 107 0.08 12.26 0.12
C ARG A 107 1.09 13.09 0.93
N LEU A 108 1.61 14.17 0.36
CA LEU A 108 2.55 15.10 1.00
C LEU A 108 1.86 16.18 1.83
N MET A 109 0.53 16.23 1.82
CA MET A 109 -0.29 17.18 2.57
C MET A 109 -0.85 16.54 3.85
N ASP A 110 -1.25 17.37 4.82
CA ASP A 110 -1.83 16.88 6.09
C ASP A 110 -3.13 16.08 5.90
N ASN A 111 -3.91 16.42 4.86
CA ASN A 111 -5.13 15.74 4.47
C ASN A 111 -5.01 15.25 3.01
N PRO A 112 -4.56 14.00 2.79
CA PRO A 112 -4.48 13.44 1.45
C PRO A 112 -5.87 13.26 0.83
N LEU A 113 -5.92 13.36 -0.49
CA LEU A 113 -7.11 13.14 -1.29
C LEU A 113 -7.28 11.66 -1.61
N HIS A 114 -8.54 11.25 -1.75
CA HIS A 114 -8.91 9.90 -2.18
C HIS A 114 -9.73 9.96 -3.47
N SER A 115 -9.62 8.92 -4.28
CA SER A 115 -10.37 8.81 -5.54
C SER A 115 -10.86 7.40 -5.80
N ILE A 116 -12.02 7.31 -6.45
CA ILE A 116 -12.60 6.06 -6.94
C ILE A 116 -12.68 6.15 -8.47
N LEU A 117 -12.09 5.17 -9.15
CA LEU A 117 -12.06 5.10 -10.62
C LEU A 117 -13.18 4.18 -11.14
N ILE A 118 -14.20 4.78 -11.76
CA ILE A 118 -15.37 4.10 -12.34
C ILE A 118 -15.36 4.31 -13.86
N SER A 119 -15.85 3.35 -14.65
CA SER A 119 -15.06 2.73 -15.72
C SER A 119 -15.74 1.51 -16.34
N ARG A 120 -15.89 1.41 -17.66
CA ARG A 120 -16.26 0.14 -18.32
C ARG A 120 -15.06 -0.83 -18.29
N SER A 121 -15.33 -2.14 -18.38
CA SER A 121 -14.25 -3.14 -18.50
C SER A 121 -13.40 -2.85 -19.75
N GLY A 122 -12.08 -3.01 -19.64
CA GLY A 122 -11.13 -2.78 -20.75
C GLY A 122 -10.80 -1.32 -21.07
N ALA A 123 -11.35 -0.34 -20.33
CA ALA A 123 -11.12 1.09 -20.60
C ALA A 123 -9.79 1.65 -20.03
N GLY A 124 -8.83 0.79 -19.67
CA GLY A 124 -7.50 1.21 -19.21
C GLY A 124 -7.42 1.75 -17.78
N LYS A 125 -8.35 1.39 -16.88
CA LYS A 125 -8.32 1.83 -15.47
C LYS A 125 -7.09 1.34 -14.72
N SER A 126 -6.83 0.04 -14.76
CA SER A 126 -5.66 -0.55 -14.09
C SER A 126 -4.39 0.10 -14.62
N LEU A 127 -4.25 0.20 -15.94
CA LEU A 127 -3.09 0.85 -16.55
C LEU A 127 -2.89 2.31 -16.09
N LEU A 128 -3.97 3.10 -15.92
CA LEU A 128 -3.86 4.47 -15.40
C LEU A 128 -3.34 4.49 -13.96
N VAL A 129 -3.79 3.53 -13.12
CA VAL A 129 -3.29 3.37 -11.75
C VAL A 129 -1.84 2.94 -11.78
N ASP A 130 -1.51 1.86 -12.50
CA ASP A 130 -0.16 1.29 -12.61
C ASP A 130 0.87 2.35 -13.04
N VAL A 131 0.56 3.12 -14.09
CA VAL A 131 1.44 4.21 -14.56
C VAL A 131 1.59 5.31 -13.52
N THR A 132 0.53 5.62 -12.76
CA THR A 132 0.63 6.59 -11.67
C THR A 132 1.47 6.06 -10.52
N GLU A 133 1.36 4.77 -10.22
CA GLU A 133 2.19 4.11 -9.20
C GLU A 133 3.68 4.17 -9.56
N GLU A 134 4.04 3.99 -10.84
CA GLU A 134 5.42 4.13 -11.31
C GLU A 134 5.99 5.55 -11.16
N LEU A 135 5.14 6.58 -11.18
CA LEU A 135 5.52 7.97 -10.94
C LEU A 135 5.62 8.32 -9.45
N CYS A 136 5.18 7.43 -8.56
CA CYS A 136 5.32 7.59 -7.12
C CYS A 136 6.69 7.05 -6.66
N PRO A 137 7.43 7.76 -5.81
CA PRO A 137 8.62 7.20 -5.19
C PRO A 137 8.29 5.87 -4.52
N SER A 138 9.09 4.84 -4.77
CA SER A 138 8.79 3.47 -4.36
C SER A 138 8.82 3.29 -2.85
N GLU A 139 9.63 4.09 -2.16
CA GLU A 139 9.56 4.18 -0.71
C GLU A 139 8.16 4.63 -0.27
N ASP A 140 7.51 5.51 -1.04
CA ASP A 140 6.27 6.15 -0.68
C ASP A 140 4.99 5.38 -1.05
N LEU A 141 5.13 4.37 -1.91
CA LEU A 141 4.03 3.62 -2.48
C LEU A 141 3.63 2.42 -1.61
N VAL A 142 2.32 2.21 -1.46
CA VAL A 142 1.74 0.98 -0.91
C VAL A 142 0.64 0.54 -1.86
N SER A 143 0.90 -0.50 -2.64
CA SER A 143 -0.08 -1.08 -3.56
C SER A 143 -0.70 -2.34 -2.93
N ILE A 144 -2.03 -2.40 -2.90
CA ILE A 144 -2.79 -3.53 -2.35
C ILE A 144 -3.76 -3.98 -3.45
N SER A 145 -3.47 -5.11 -4.09
CA SER A 145 -4.29 -5.68 -5.15
C SER A 145 -5.43 -6.57 -4.61
N ASP A 146 -5.22 -7.18 -3.43
CA ASP A 146 -6.15 -8.13 -2.84
C ASP A 146 -6.51 -7.73 -1.42
N LEU A 147 -7.76 -7.31 -1.22
CA LEU A 147 -8.34 -7.20 0.12
C LEU A 147 -8.85 -8.59 0.51
N SER A 148 -7.95 -9.44 1.00
CA SER A 148 -8.33 -10.71 1.61
C SER A 148 -8.96 -10.42 2.96
N ALA A 149 -10.30 -10.44 3.03
CA ALA A 149 -11.06 -10.40 4.27
C ALA A 149 -10.98 -11.74 5.03
#